data_AF-A0A9P6T907-F1
#
_entry.id   AF-A0A9P6T907-F1
#
_cell.length_a   1.000
_cell.length_b   1.000
_cell.length_c   1.000
_cell.angle_alpha   90.00
_cell.angle_beta   90.00
_cell.angle_gamma   90.00
#
_symmetry.space_group_name_H-M   'P 1'
#
loop_
_entity.id
_entity.type
_entity.pdbx_description
1 polymer ?
#
loop_
_entity_poly.entity_id
_entity_poly.type
_entity_poly.pdbx_seq_one_letter_code
_entity_poly.pdbx_strand_id
1 'polypeptide(L)'
;MSPIQLPDGRNTHLGSSPPGQRPGESKSQAIDRLATELNVVKMAKTHAERKLLELQDSIRIQEQLSEVSRQQCEGAWDAMAELRAQLAAQDIVIKRLKADAQAFPLSTPALMRSHHQLSTTIDALRECFTCPLCYDGLAKADAVSLGCGHTFCQRCIDAWAASPANQAHQRHPHHPACPNAPVVDPALVGCPECRTEGSARVRLYMLEEAIRLLARAERERKEVEEEESERRAKLEIVDDVKPTDYLAD
;
A
#
# COMPACT_ATOMS: atom_id res chain seq x y z
N MET A 1 27.05 45.85 10.51
CA MET A 1 27.85 46.25 9.34
C MET A 1 28.95 47.17 9.82
N SER A 2 30.18 46.67 9.90
CA SER A 2 31.34 47.44 10.35
C SER A 2 31.93 48.23 9.18
N PRO A 3 32.38 49.48 9.38
CA PRO A 3 32.97 50.28 8.32
C PRO A 3 34.40 49.81 8.02
N ILE A 4 34.69 49.56 6.74
CA ILE A 4 36.04 49.21 6.27
C ILE A 4 36.89 50.48 6.28
N GLN A 5 37.89 50.52 7.16
CA GLN A 5 38.90 51.56 7.22
C GLN A 5 39.91 51.37 6.07
N LEU A 6 40.03 52.40 5.23
CA LEU A 6 41.11 52.55 4.25
C LEU A 6 42.40 52.96 4.98
N PRO A 7 43.57 52.38 4.65
CA PRO A 7 44.81 52.79 5.27
C PRO A 7 45.35 54.11 4.67
N ASP A 8 45.87 54.93 5.57
CA ASP A 8 46.39 56.27 5.37
C ASP A 8 47.47 56.39 4.29
N GLY A 9 47.36 57.49 3.54
CA GLY A 9 48.35 57.95 2.59
C GLY A 9 49.69 58.22 3.26
N ARG A 10 50.65 57.32 3.04
CA ARG A 10 52.07 57.64 3.19
C ARG A 10 52.58 58.35 1.95
N ASN A 11 52.65 59.66 2.10
CA ASN A 11 53.43 60.59 1.30
C ASN A 11 54.84 60.02 1.03
N THR A 12 55.08 59.56 -0.20
CA THR A 12 56.42 59.26 -0.71
C THR A 12 56.69 60.21 -1.86
N HIS A 13 57.54 61.19 -1.59
CA HIS A 13 58.21 62.01 -2.58
C HIS A 13 58.91 61.08 -3.58
N LEU A 14 58.37 60.94 -4.79
CA LEU A 14 59.12 60.42 -5.93
C LEU A 14 59.62 61.62 -6.73
N GLY A 15 60.90 61.91 -6.52
CA GLY A 15 61.65 62.86 -7.31
C GLY A 15 61.60 62.47 -8.79
N SER A 16 61.14 63.41 -9.60
CA SER A 16 61.33 63.44 -11.04
C SER A 16 62.82 63.59 -11.35
N SER A 17 63.52 62.46 -11.48
CA SER A 17 64.84 62.44 -12.14
C SER A 17 64.63 62.38 -13.66
N PRO A 18 65.25 63.26 -14.47
CA PRO A 18 65.29 63.08 -15.92
C PRO A 18 66.16 61.85 -16.26
N PRO A 19 65.98 61.20 -17.43
CA PRO A 19 66.69 59.97 -17.77
C PRO A 19 68.19 60.28 -17.96
N GLY A 20 68.95 60.06 -16.88
CA GLY A 20 70.38 60.28 -16.83
C GLY A 20 71.13 59.29 -17.72
N GLN A 21 71.97 59.83 -18.60
CA GLN A 21 73.00 59.06 -19.30
C GLN A 21 73.88 58.34 -18.28
N ARG A 22 74.12 57.05 -18.48
CA ARG A 22 75.09 56.32 -17.66
C ARG A 22 76.49 56.81 -18.02
N PRO A 23 77.43 56.95 -17.06
CA PRO A 23 78.77 57.45 -17.37
C PRO A 23 79.47 56.54 -18.39
N GLY A 24 79.83 57.08 -19.56
CA GLY A 24 80.55 56.36 -20.63
C GLY A 24 79.70 55.80 -21.79
N GLU A 25 78.40 56.06 -21.82
CA GLU A 25 77.47 55.52 -22.82
C GLU A 25 77.43 56.39 -24.10
N SER A 26 77.58 55.78 -25.29
CA SER A 26 77.51 56.52 -26.55
C SER A 26 76.08 56.98 -26.87
N LYS A 27 75.91 58.05 -27.64
CA LYS A 27 74.57 58.54 -28.04
C LYS A 27 73.71 57.45 -28.71
N SER A 28 74.34 56.56 -29.49
CA SER A 28 73.65 55.42 -30.11
C SER A 28 73.13 54.44 -29.06
N GLN A 29 73.95 54.10 -28.06
CA GLN A 29 73.59 53.17 -26.99
C GLN A 29 72.43 53.69 -26.14
N ALA A 30 72.39 55.00 -25.87
CA ALA A 30 71.28 55.62 -25.16
C ALA A 30 69.96 55.57 -25.96
N ILE A 31 70.02 55.78 -27.29
CA ILE A 31 68.84 55.67 -28.18
C ILE A 31 68.35 54.22 -28.24
N ASP A 32 69.26 53.26 -28.39
CA ASP A 32 68.93 51.84 -28.44
C ASP A 32 68.27 51.38 -27.12
N ARG A 33 68.79 51.83 -25.97
CA ARG A 33 68.19 51.54 -24.66
C ARG A 33 66.78 52.11 -24.55
N LEU A 34 66.58 53.39 -24.86
CA LEU A 34 65.25 54.01 -24.79
C LEU A 34 64.25 53.35 -25.75
N ALA A 35 64.71 52.90 -26.93
CA ALA A 35 63.88 52.14 -27.85
C ALA A 35 63.46 50.78 -27.27
N THR A 36 64.38 50.07 -26.59
CA THR A 36 64.05 48.81 -25.90
C THR A 36 63.08 49.02 -24.73
N GLU A 37 63.29 50.05 -23.91
CA GLU A 37 62.39 50.41 -22.80
C GLU A 37 61.00 50.77 -23.31
N LEU A 38 60.90 51.56 -24.39
CA LEU A 38 59.63 51.88 -25.04
C LEU A 38 58.91 50.62 -25.55
N ASN A 39 59.64 49.66 -26.12
CA ASN A 39 59.06 48.41 -26.59
C ASN A 39 58.54 47.55 -25.42
N VAL A 40 59.28 47.46 -24.31
CA VAL A 40 58.82 46.76 -23.10
C VAL A 40 57.55 47.40 -22.55
N VAL A 41 57.49 48.74 -22.47
CA VAL A 41 56.30 49.46 -22.01
C VAL A 41 55.11 49.24 -22.96
N LYS A 42 55.33 49.24 -24.28
CA LYS A 42 54.28 48.90 -25.25
C LYS A 42 53.75 47.49 -25.07
N MET A 43 54.63 46.50 -24.89
CA MET A 43 54.20 45.11 -24.63
C MET A 43 53.43 45.01 -23.30
N ALA A 44 53.92 45.65 -22.24
CA ALA A 44 53.24 45.70 -20.94
C ALA A 44 51.84 46.34 -21.04
N LYS A 45 51.71 47.43 -21.82
CA LYS A 45 50.42 48.06 -22.11
C LYS A 45 49.48 47.08 -22.82
N THR A 46 49.92 46.45 -23.91
CA THR A 46 49.08 45.49 -24.65
C THR A 46 48.66 44.30 -23.79
N HIS A 47 49.53 43.83 -22.89
CA HIS A 47 49.21 42.78 -21.93
C HIS A 47 48.18 43.24 -20.91
N ALA A 48 48.33 44.45 -20.35
CA ALA A 48 47.37 45.03 -19.42
C ALA A 48 46.00 45.24 -20.07
N GLU A 49 45.95 45.72 -21.31
CA GLU A 49 44.71 45.89 -22.09
C GLU A 49 44.02 44.54 -22.32
N ARG A 50 44.76 43.49 -22.71
CA ARG A 50 44.21 42.14 -22.82
C ARG A 50 43.67 41.64 -21.49
N LYS A 51 44.39 41.88 -20.40
CA LYS A 51 43.97 41.43 -19.07
C LYS A 51 42.71 42.16 -18.58
N LEU A 52 42.56 43.43 -18.92
CA LEU A 52 41.33 44.18 -18.64
C LEU A 52 40.13 43.59 -19.38
N LEU A 53 40.28 43.23 -20.66
CA LEU A 53 39.22 42.58 -21.43
C LEU A 53 38.86 41.22 -20.83
N GLU A 54 39.84 40.38 -20.49
CA GLU A 54 39.59 39.08 -19.84
C GLU A 54 38.82 39.23 -18.50
N LEU A 55 39.18 40.24 -17.70
CA LEU A 55 38.51 40.52 -16.43
C LEU A 55 37.09 41.06 -16.64
N GLN A 56 36.88 41.92 -17.64
CA GLN A 56 35.55 42.39 -18.02
C GLN A 56 34.64 41.23 -18.46
N ASP A 57 35.15 40.31 -19.28
CA ASP A 57 34.42 39.11 -19.68
C ASP A 57 34.11 38.22 -18.47
N SER A 58 35.07 38.05 -17.56
CA SER A 58 34.88 37.27 -16.32
C SER A 58 33.79 37.87 -15.43
N ILE A 59 33.77 39.19 -15.27
CA ILE A 59 32.73 39.91 -14.52
C ILE A 59 31.37 39.69 -15.18
N ARG A 60 31.27 39.86 -16.50
CA ARG A 60 30.03 39.66 -17.24
C ARG A 60 29.47 38.24 -17.08
N ILE A 61 30.34 37.23 -17.16
CA ILE A 61 29.92 35.83 -16.97
C ILE A 61 29.46 35.59 -15.52
N GLN A 62 30.14 36.16 -14.53
CA GLN A 62 29.73 36.06 -13.13
C GLN A 62 28.37 36.71 -12.90
N GLU A 63 28.11 37.88 -13.48
CA GLU A 63 26.81 38.56 -13.39
C GLU A 63 25.70 37.69 -13.99
N GLN A 64 25.92 37.13 -15.19
CA GLN A 64 24.97 36.22 -15.82
C GLN A 64 24.68 34.98 -14.96
N LEU A 65 25.72 34.37 -14.39
CA LEU A 65 25.55 33.21 -13.51
C LEU A 65 24.80 33.58 -12.23
N SER A 66 25.08 34.74 -11.66
CA SER A 66 24.39 35.22 -10.45
C SER A 66 22.91 35.50 -10.71
N GLU A 67 22.58 36.00 -11.90
CA GLU A 67 21.20 36.25 -12.31
C GLU A 67 20.42 34.95 -12.52
N VAL A 68 21.03 33.96 -13.18
CA VAL A 68 20.42 32.62 -13.33
C VAL A 68 20.19 31.97 -11.96
N SER A 69 21.17 32.05 -11.06
CA SER A 69 21.04 31.51 -9.69
C SER A 69 19.91 32.20 -8.91
N ARG A 70 19.76 33.52 -9.05
CA ARG A 70 18.66 34.28 -8.45
C ARG A 70 17.30 33.82 -8.98
N GLN A 71 17.17 33.68 -10.29
CA GLN A 71 15.93 33.18 -10.93
C GLN A 71 15.59 31.75 -10.48
N GLN A 72 16.59 30.87 -10.37
CA GLN A 72 16.39 29.52 -9.85
C GLN A 72 15.91 29.52 -8.40
N CYS A 73 16.47 30.39 -7.56
CA CYS A 73 16.02 30.56 -6.17
C CYS A 73 14.58 31.05 -6.12
N GLU A 74 14.21 32.06 -6.92
CA GLU A 74 12.83 32.58 -7.00
C GLU A 74 11.84 31.49 -7.44
N GLY A 75 12.16 30.74 -8.49
CA GLY A 75 11.32 29.61 -8.93
C GLY A 75 11.17 28.51 -7.89
N ALA A 76 12.24 28.20 -7.14
CA ALA A 76 12.18 27.24 -6.04
C ALA A 76 11.29 27.73 -4.89
N TRP A 77 11.33 29.02 -4.57
CA TRP A 77 10.46 29.61 -3.55
C TRP A 77 8.98 29.52 -3.94
N ASP A 78 8.65 29.80 -5.19
CA ASP A 78 7.28 29.71 -5.70
C ASP A 78 6.77 28.26 -5.67
N ALA A 79 7.60 27.29 -6.10
CA ALA A 79 7.25 25.88 -6.02
C ALA A 79 7.02 25.40 -4.56
N MET A 80 7.85 25.87 -3.62
CA MET A 80 7.64 25.57 -2.20
C MET A 80 6.36 26.19 -1.65
N ALA A 81 5.99 27.39 -2.10
CA ALA A 81 4.75 28.05 -1.70
C ALA A 81 3.52 27.27 -2.20
N GLU A 82 3.55 26.80 -3.45
CA GLU A 82 2.50 25.98 -4.04
C GLU A 82 2.33 24.65 -3.28
N LEU A 83 3.43 23.93 -3.03
CA LEU A 83 3.38 22.68 -2.26
C LEU A 83 2.83 22.89 -0.84
N ARG A 84 3.17 24.00 -0.18
CA ARG A 84 2.59 24.35 1.13
C ARG A 84 1.09 24.60 1.06
N ALA A 85 0.61 25.25 0.00
CA ALA A 85 -0.81 25.47 -0.22
C ALA A 85 -1.55 24.14 -0.43
N GLN A 86 -0.97 23.23 -1.21
CA GLN A 86 -1.52 21.88 -1.42
C GLN A 86 -1.59 21.07 -0.13
N LEU A 87 -0.52 21.08 0.68
CA LEU A 87 -0.51 20.42 1.99
C LEU A 87 -1.56 20.99 2.93
N ALA A 88 -1.75 22.32 2.95
CA ALA A 88 -2.78 22.96 3.75
C ALA A 88 -4.19 22.54 3.31
N ALA A 89 -4.43 22.43 2.00
CA ALA A 89 -5.70 21.94 1.45
C ALA A 89 -5.96 20.48 1.85
N GLN A 90 -4.95 19.61 1.76
CA GLN A 90 -5.06 18.21 2.19
C GLN A 90 -5.31 18.08 3.70
N ASP A 91 -4.67 18.91 4.54
CA ASP A 91 -4.88 18.89 5.98
C ASP A 91 -6.34 19.22 6.35
N ILE A 92 -7.00 20.12 5.62
CA ILE A 92 -8.43 20.40 5.78
C ILE A 92 -9.27 19.14 5.48
N VAL A 93 -8.96 18.43 4.38
CA VAL A 93 -9.66 17.17 4.04
C VAL A 93 -9.45 16.11 5.11
N ILE A 94 -8.21 15.93 5.58
CA ILE A 94 -7.88 14.97 6.65
C ILE A 94 -8.63 15.33 7.94
N LYS A 95 -8.64 16.60 8.33
CA LYS A 95 -9.39 17.06 9.52
C LYS A 95 -10.88 16.78 9.40
N ARG A 96 -11.47 17.04 8.22
CA ARG A 96 -12.88 16.73 7.95
C ARG A 96 -13.15 15.23 8.05
N LEU A 97 -12.36 14.40 7.37
CA LEU A 97 -12.51 12.94 7.42
C LEU A 97 -12.33 12.39 8.84
N LYS A 98 -11.41 12.95 9.63
CA LYS A 98 -11.24 12.59 11.04
C LYS A 98 -12.46 12.99 11.88
N ALA A 99 -13.01 14.18 11.67
CA ALA A 99 -14.23 14.62 12.36
C ALA A 99 -15.43 13.74 11.98
N ASP A 100 -15.58 13.41 10.69
CA ASP A 100 -16.63 12.51 10.20
C ASP A 100 -16.48 11.11 10.82
N ALA A 101 -15.26 10.58 10.90
CA ALA A 101 -14.99 9.30 11.56
C ALA A 101 -15.26 9.31 13.07
N GLN A 102 -15.07 10.45 13.74
CA GLN A 102 -15.41 10.62 15.16
C GLN A 102 -16.93 10.77 15.37
N ALA A 103 -17.62 11.49 14.49
CA ALA A 103 -19.07 11.69 14.54
C ALA A 103 -19.82 10.39 14.20
N PHE A 104 -19.29 9.61 13.26
CA PHE A 104 -19.84 8.35 12.80
C PHE A 104 -18.78 7.26 12.92
N PRO A 105 -18.59 6.68 14.12
CA PRO A 105 -17.62 5.60 14.31
C PRO A 105 -18.09 4.35 13.56
N LEU A 106 -17.70 4.25 12.29
CA LEU A 106 -17.95 3.11 11.39
C LEU A 106 -17.37 1.80 11.96
N SER A 107 -16.48 1.89 12.95
CA SER A 107 -15.95 0.79 13.74
C SER A 107 -16.25 0.99 15.23
N THR A 108 -17.52 0.97 15.62
CA THR A 108 -17.82 0.84 17.06
C THR A 108 -17.23 -0.49 17.51
N PRO A 109 -16.37 -0.56 18.54
CA PRO A 109 -15.79 -1.82 19.01
C PRO A 109 -16.86 -2.84 19.43
N ALA A 110 -18.05 -2.37 19.79
CA ALA A 110 -19.23 -3.22 19.99
C ALA A 110 -19.70 -3.91 18.70
N LEU A 111 -19.72 -3.20 17.56
CA LEU A 111 -20.10 -3.76 16.26
C LEU A 111 -19.07 -4.80 15.80
N MET A 112 -17.77 -4.52 15.94
CA MET A 112 -16.73 -5.50 15.62
C MET A 112 -16.83 -6.75 16.49
N ARG A 113 -17.04 -6.60 17.79
CA ARG A 113 -17.27 -7.74 18.69
C ARG A 113 -18.52 -8.52 18.32
N SER A 114 -19.61 -7.83 17.99
CA SER A 114 -20.86 -8.47 17.56
C SER A 114 -20.67 -9.24 16.25
N HIS A 115 -19.95 -8.65 15.28
CA HIS A 115 -19.64 -9.31 14.02
C HIS A 115 -18.78 -10.55 14.24
N HIS A 116 -17.73 -10.44 15.06
CA HIS A 116 -16.89 -11.58 15.41
C HIS A 116 -17.70 -12.69 16.10
N GLN A 117 -18.56 -12.34 17.07
CA GLN A 117 -19.43 -13.29 17.75
C GLN A 117 -20.40 -13.98 16.77
N LEU A 118 -21.01 -13.25 15.84
CA LEU A 118 -21.87 -13.83 14.81
C LEU A 118 -21.10 -14.76 13.88
N SER A 119 -19.90 -14.38 13.45
CA SER A 119 -19.02 -15.24 12.62
C SER A 119 -18.73 -16.55 13.33
N THR A 120 -18.26 -16.50 14.58
CA THR A 120 -17.96 -17.71 15.36
C THR A 120 -19.19 -18.60 15.57
N THR A 121 -20.38 -17.99 15.70
CA THR A 121 -21.63 -18.75 15.83
C THR A 121 -22.00 -19.43 14.52
N ILE A 122 -21.82 -18.75 13.38
CA ILE A 122 -22.07 -19.31 12.05
C ILE A 122 -21.12 -20.49 11.79
N ASP A 123 -19.84 -20.35 12.13
CA ASP A 123 -18.84 -21.41 11.95
C ASP A 123 -19.16 -22.63 12.82
N ALA A 124 -19.52 -22.42 14.08
CA ALA A 124 -19.96 -23.51 14.97
C ALA A 124 -21.22 -24.21 14.46
N LEU A 125 -22.21 -23.45 13.95
CA LEU A 125 -23.42 -24.04 13.36
C LEU A 125 -23.11 -24.82 12.08
N ARG A 126 -22.17 -24.35 11.27
CA ARG A 126 -21.73 -25.05 10.06
C ARG A 126 -21.15 -26.42 10.38
N GLU A 127 -20.29 -26.50 11.39
CA GLU A 127 -19.74 -27.77 11.87
C GLU A 127 -20.85 -28.71 12.37
N CYS A 128 -21.82 -28.18 13.13
CA CYS A 128 -22.95 -28.96 13.66
C CYS A 128 -23.89 -29.49 12.57
N PHE A 129 -23.96 -28.85 11.41
CA PHE A 129 -24.83 -29.24 10.29
C PHE A 129 -24.05 -29.91 9.16
N THR A 130 -23.00 -30.65 9.48
CA THR A 130 -22.33 -31.55 8.54
C THR A 130 -22.82 -32.98 8.71
N CYS A 131 -22.90 -33.73 7.61
CA CYS A 131 -23.17 -35.15 7.69
C CYS A 131 -21.90 -35.91 8.12
N PRO A 132 -21.92 -36.71 9.20
CA PRO A 132 -20.73 -37.44 9.66
C PRO A 132 -20.28 -38.57 8.71
N LEU A 133 -21.11 -38.94 7.72
CA LEU A 133 -20.80 -40.00 6.75
C LEU A 133 -20.09 -39.49 5.49
N CYS A 134 -20.45 -38.30 4.99
CA CYS A 134 -19.86 -37.72 3.78
C CYS A 134 -19.09 -36.42 4.03
N TYR A 135 -19.18 -35.85 5.24
CA TYR A 135 -18.57 -34.59 5.66
C TYR A 135 -19.06 -33.35 4.89
N ASP A 136 -20.10 -33.50 4.07
CA ASP A 136 -20.75 -32.38 3.39
C ASP A 136 -21.80 -31.71 4.30
N GLY A 137 -22.08 -30.43 4.03
CA GLY A 137 -23.16 -29.70 4.69
C GLY A 137 -24.54 -30.30 4.39
N LEU A 138 -25.36 -30.44 5.42
CA LEU A 138 -26.74 -30.92 5.30
C LEU A 138 -27.58 -29.88 4.54
N ALA A 139 -28.29 -30.32 3.51
CA ALA A 139 -29.28 -29.48 2.82
C ALA A 139 -30.65 -29.59 3.51
N LYS A 140 -31.46 -28.52 3.41
CA LYS A 140 -32.78 -28.42 4.07
C LYS A 140 -33.65 -29.67 3.88
N ALA A 141 -33.73 -30.19 2.65
CA ALA A 141 -34.61 -31.32 2.32
C ALA A 141 -33.99 -32.69 2.60
N ASP A 142 -32.67 -32.75 2.80
CA ASP A 142 -31.91 -34.00 2.90
C ASP A 142 -31.50 -34.34 4.33
N ALA A 143 -31.72 -33.47 5.31
CA ALA A 143 -31.43 -33.77 6.71
C ALA A 143 -32.43 -34.78 7.28
N VAL A 144 -31.91 -35.92 7.76
CA VAL A 144 -32.69 -36.99 8.38
C VAL A 144 -32.12 -37.24 9.77
N SER A 145 -32.94 -37.00 10.80
CA SER A 145 -32.60 -37.37 12.17
C SER A 145 -33.14 -38.76 12.48
N LEU A 146 -32.40 -39.54 13.26
CA LEU A 146 -32.88 -40.80 13.80
C LEU A 146 -33.50 -40.57 15.19
N GLY A 147 -34.34 -41.49 15.65
CA GLY A 147 -34.94 -41.42 17.00
C GLY A 147 -33.93 -41.35 18.15
N CYS A 148 -32.68 -41.76 17.90
CA CYS A 148 -31.56 -41.59 18.84
C CYS A 148 -30.93 -40.18 18.85
N GLY A 149 -31.40 -39.25 18.03
CA GLY A 149 -30.96 -37.85 17.96
C GLY A 149 -29.86 -37.53 16.94
N HIS A 150 -29.22 -38.55 16.35
CA HIS A 150 -28.16 -38.36 15.35
C HIS A 150 -28.74 -38.03 13.97
N THR A 151 -28.07 -37.14 13.22
CA THR A 151 -28.57 -36.62 11.94
C THR A 151 -27.60 -36.90 10.80
N PHE A 152 -28.15 -37.31 9.65
CA PHE A 152 -27.41 -37.67 8.45
C PHE A 152 -28.07 -37.09 7.20
N CYS A 153 -27.36 -37.11 6.07
CA CYS A 153 -27.94 -36.86 4.77
C CYS A 153 -28.82 -38.05 4.33
N GLN A 154 -29.94 -37.79 3.66
CA GLN A 154 -30.90 -38.80 3.18
C GLN A 154 -30.19 -39.89 2.36
N ARG A 155 -29.35 -39.47 1.41
CA ARG A 155 -28.56 -40.39 0.56
C ARG A 155 -27.64 -41.29 1.39
N CYS A 156 -27.03 -40.73 2.42
CA CYS A 156 -26.05 -41.40 3.27
C CYS A 156 -26.73 -42.47 4.13
N ILE A 157 -27.85 -42.12 4.77
CA ILE A 157 -28.59 -43.05 5.63
C ILE A 157 -29.30 -44.14 4.81
N ASP A 158 -29.75 -43.83 3.60
CA ASP A 158 -30.31 -44.82 2.66
C ASP A 158 -29.24 -45.83 2.22
N ALA A 159 -28.06 -45.36 1.84
CA ALA A 159 -26.93 -46.24 1.49
C ALA A 159 -26.50 -47.12 2.68
N TRP A 160 -26.51 -46.57 3.89
CA TRP A 160 -26.21 -47.31 5.11
C TRP A 160 -27.26 -48.40 5.41
N ALA A 161 -28.55 -48.06 5.27
CA ALA A 161 -29.65 -49.02 5.46
C ALA A 161 -29.62 -50.14 4.41
N ALA A 162 -29.24 -49.83 3.17
CA ALA A 162 -29.12 -50.80 2.10
C ALA A 162 -27.89 -51.72 2.23
N SER A 163 -26.90 -51.35 3.06
CA SER A 163 -25.65 -52.10 3.19
C SER A 163 -25.86 -53.51 3.79
N PRO A 164 -25.25 -54.56 3.22
CA PRO A 164 -25.37 -55.94 3.73
C PRO A 164 -24.94 -56.09 5.19
N ALA A 165 -23.98 -55.27 5.65
CA ALA A 165 -23.48 -55.28 7.02
C ALA A 165 -24.56 -54.91 8.05
N ASN A 166 -25.52 -54.05 7.68
CA ASN A 166 -26.61 -53.63 8.55
C ASN A 166 -27.80 -54.60 8.48
N GLN A 167 -28.06 -55.18 7.31
CA GLN A 167 -29.07 -56.23 7.13
C GLN A 167 -28.76 -57.50 7.93
N ALA A 168 -27.47 -57.79 8.15
CA ALA A 168 -27.02 -58.94 8.95
C ALA A 168 -27.35 -58.79 10.45
N HIS A 169 -27.32 -57.57 11.00
CA HIS A 169 -27.65 -57.31 12.40
C HIS A 169 -29.16 -57.29 12.69
N GLN A 170 -29.99 -56.97 11.69
CA GLN A 170 -31.45 -57.10 11.82
C GLN A 170 -31.94 -58.56 11.80
N ARG A 171 -31.07 -59.52 11.45
CA ARG A 171 -31.36 -60.95 11.53
C ARG A 171 -30.87 -61.47 12.88
N HIS A 172 -31.79 -61.61 13.83
CA HIS A 172 -31.51 -62.29 15.09
C HIS A 172 -30.88 -63.68 14.85
N PRO A 173 -29.78 -64.05 15.54
CA PRO A 173 -29.14 -65.37 15.44
C PRO A 173 -29.98 -66.56 15.97
N HIS A 174 -31.19 -66.32 16.48
CA HIS A 174 -32.02 -67.35 17.11
C HIS A 174 -33.43 -67.39 16.50
N HIS A 175 -33.55 -67.72 15.21
CA HIS A 175 -34.74 -68.42 14.72
C HIS A 175 -34.49 -69.01 13.32
N PRO A 176 -34.14 -70.31 13.22
CA PRO A 176 -34.21 -71.01 11.96
C PRO A 176 -35.67 -71.37 11.68
N ALA A 177 -36.18 -70.95 10.52
CA ALA A 177 -37.47 -71.33 9.94
C ALA A 177 -38.74 -70.84 10.67
N CYS A 178 -39.08 -69.56 10.51
CA CYS A 178 -40.47 -69.09 10.61
C CYS A 178 -40.94 -68.61 9.22
N PRO A 179 -42.04 -69.15 8.64
CA PRO A 179 -42.59 -68.72 7.35
C PRO A 179 -43.14 -67.29 7.34
N ASN A 180 -43.24 -66.65 8.50
CA ASN A 180 -43.65 -65.27 8.68
C ASN A 180 -42.47 -64.46 9.21
N ALA A 181 -41.53 -64.10 8.34
CA ALA A 181 -40.55 -63.08 8.68
C ALA A 181 -41.30 -61.76 8.96
N PRO A 182 -41.03 -61.04 10.07
CA PRO A 182 -41.63 -59.74 10.28
C PRO A 182 -41.25 -58.86 9.08
N VAL A 183 -42.26 -58.24 8.47
CA VAL A 183 -42.08 -57.21 7.44
C VAL A 183 -41.12 -56.19 8.04
N VAL A 184 -39.89 -56.14 7.53
CA VAL A 184 -38.90 -55.15 7.96
C VAL A 184 -39.50 -53.81 7.63
N ASP A 185 -39.92 -53.06 8.64
CA ASP A 185 -40.47 -51.73 8.44
C ASP A 185 -39.35 -50.87 7.84
N PRO A 186 -39.46 -50.39 6.59
CA PRO A 186 -38.43 -49.59 5.95
C PRO A 186 -38.16 -48.28 6.70
N ALA A 187 -39.00 -47.89 7.66
CA ALA A 187 -38.79 -46.74 8.53
C ALA A 187 -37.72 -46.96 9.62
N LEU A 188 -37.32 -48.20 9.91
CA LEU A 188 -36.41 -48.55 11.00
C LEU A 188 -34.99 -48.79 10.48
N VAL A 189 -34.03 -47.95 10.92
CA VAL A 189 -32.63 -48.03 10.51
C VAL A 189 -31.73 -48.05 11.74
N GLY A 190 -30.65 -48.84 11.70
CA GLY A 190 -29.60 -48.82 12.72
C GLY A 190 -28.72 -47.57 12.58
N CYS A 191 -28.48 -46.85 13.66
CA CYS A 191 -27.69 -45.62 13.65
C CYS A 191 -26.19 -45.88 13.37
N PRO A 192 -25.56 -45.23 12.38
CA PRO A 192 -24.11 -45.34 12.13
C PRO A 192 -23.22 -44.90 13.30
N GLU A 193 -23.64 -43.90 14.08
CA GLU A 193 -22.81 -43.31 15.14
C GLU A 193 -22.91 -44.08 16.46
N CYS A 194 -24.13 -44.26 16.99
CA CYS A 194 -24.34 -44.89 18.29
C CYS A 194 -24.77 -46.35 18.22
N ARG A 195 -24.96 -46.90 17.01
CA ARG A 195 -25.38 -48.29 16.76
C ARG A 195 -26.71 -48.68 17.39
N THR A 196 -27.55 -47.71 17.77
CA THR A 196 -28.92 -47.99 18.22
C THR A 196 -29.71 -48.60 17.06
N GLU A 197 -30.18 -49.83 17.26
CA GLU A 197 -30.99 -50.57 16.29
C GLU A 197 -32.45 -50.07 16.29
N GLY A 198 -33.16 -50.26 15.18
CA GLY A 198 -34.58 -49.95 15.10
C GLY A 198 -34.93 -48.47 15.34
N SER A 199 -34.05 -47.53 15.00
CA SER A 199 -34.37 -46.12 15.15
C SER A 199 -35.26 -45.66 13.99
N ALA A 200 -36.41 -45.10 14.32
CA ALA A 200 -37.29 -44.48 13.34
C ALA A 200 -36.63 -43.22 12.75
N ARG A 201 -36.87 -42.98 11.46
CA ARG A 201 -36.53 -41.72 10.81
C ARG A 201 -37.48 -40.62 11.27
N VAL A 202 -36.92 -39.52 11.76
CA VAL A 202 -37.64 -38.36 12.27
C VAL A 202 -37.20 -37.14 11.47
N ARG A 203 -38.16 -36.45 10.85
CA ARG A 203 -37.93 -35.12 10.30
C ARG A 203 -38.16 -34.07 11.35
N LEU A 204 -37.15 -33.25 11.59
CA LEU A 204 -37.19 -32.15 12.55
C LEU A 204 -37.30 -30.82 11.79
N TYR A 205 -38.51 -30.25 11.72
CA TYR A 205 -38.75 -28.99 11.01
C TYR A 205 -37.86 -27.84 11.51
N MET A 206 -37.59 -27.78 12.82
CA MET A 206 -36.70 -26.77 13.40
C MET A 206 -35.26 -26.90 12.89
N LEU A 207 -34.80 -28.12 12.62
CA LEU A 207 -33.48 -28.38 12.07
C LEU A 207 -33.41 -27.98 10.59
N GLU A 208 -34.42 -28.35 9.80
CA GLU A 208 -34.54 -27.93 8.40
C GLU A 208 -34.53 -26.41 8.28
N GLU A 209 -35.22 -25.73 9.19
CA GLU A 209 -35.27 -24.27 9.21
C GLU A 209 -33.96 -23.63 9.67
N ALA A 210 -33.27 -24.22 10.66
CA ALA A 210 -31.94 -23.78 11.07
C ALA A 210 -30.91 -23.91 9.92
N ILE A 211 -30.93 -25.03 9.19
CA ILE A 211 -30.11 -25.24 7.99
C ILE A 211 -30.42 -24.18 6.92
N ARG A 212 -31.71 -23.87 6.71
CA ARG A 212 -32.13 -22.83 5.75
C ARG A 212 -31.58 -21.46 6.12
N LEU A 213 -31.63 -21.10 7.40
CA LEU A 213 -31.12 -19.83 7.92
C LEU A 213 -29.60 -19.76 7.80
N LEU A 214 -28.88 -20.84 8.11
CA LEU A 214 -27.44 -20.92 7.92
C LEU A 214 -27.05 -20.72 6.45
N ALA A 215 -27.68 -21.46 5.54
CA ALA A 215 -27.41 -21.34 4.11
C ALA A 215 -27.70 -19.92 3.57
N ARG A 216 -28.70 -19.23 4.14
CA ARG A 216 -28.96 -17.82 3.83
C ARG A 216 -27.84 -16.92 4.33
N ALA A 217 -27.44 -17.07 5.60
CA ALA A 217 -26.37 -16.29 6.20
C ALA A 217 -25.02 -16.47 5.47
N GLU A 218 -24.70 -17.69 5.02
CA GLU A 218 -23.50 -17.95 4.24
C GLU A 218 -23.50 -17.26 2.87
N ARG A 219 -24.65 -17.23 2.17
CA ARG A 219 -24.77 -16.49 0.90
C ARG A 219 -24.62 -14.99 1.11
N GLU A 220 -25.33 -14.43 2.09
CA GLU A 220 -25.24 -13.00 2.42
C GLU A 220 -23.79 -12.62 2.79
N ARG A 221 -23.09 -13.47 3.55
CA ARG A 221 -21.67 -13.25 3.88
C ARG A 221 -20.78 -13.27 2.63
N LYS A 222 -20.98 -14.24 1.74
CA LYS A 222 -20.19 -14.36 0.50
C LYS A 222 -20.40 -13.16 -0.42
N GLU A 223 -21.65 -12.72 -0.58
CA GLU A 223 -21.99 -11.53 -1.38
C GLU A 223 -21.29 -10.27 -0.83
N VAL A 224 -21.30 -10.09 0.49
CA VAL A 224 -20.62 -8.95 1.14
C VAL A 224 -19.10 -9.03 0.99
N GLU A 225 -18.51 -10.23 1.16
CA GLU A 225 -17.06 -10.43 0.97
C GLU A 225 -16.63 -10.15 -0.48
N GLU A 226 -17.43 -10.56 -1.47
CA GLU A 226 -17.20 -10.29 -2.89
C GLU A 226 -17.30 -8.78 -3.18
N GLU A 227 -18.35 -8.12 -2.70
CA GLU A 227 -18.53 -6.66 -2.85
C GLU A 227 -17.37 -5.88 -2.20
N GLU A 228 -16.94 -6.29 -1.01
CA GLU A 228 -15.83 -5.64 -0.31
C GLU A 228 -14.50 -5.87 -1.05
N SER A 229 -14.27 -7.08 -1.56
CA SER A 229 -13.10 -7.43 -2.37
C SER A 229 -13.04 -6.58 -3.63
N GLU A 230 -14.15 -6.44 -4.35
CA GLU A 230 -14.23 -5.55 -5.51
C GLU A 230 -13.99 -4.08 -5.16
N ARG A 231 -14.53 -3.62 -4.02
CA ARG A 231 -14.31 -2.25 -3.54
C ARG A 231 -12.84 -2.01 -3.21
N ARG A 232 -12.16 -2.96 -2.56
CA ARG A 232 -10.73 -2.89 -2.26
C ARG A 232 -9.90 -2.88 -3.53
N ALA A 233 -10.21 -3.75 -4.49
CA ALA A 233 -9.54 -3.78 -5.79
C ALA A 233 -9.68 -2.45 -6.56
N LYS A 234 -10.85 -1.79 -6.49
CA LYS A 234 -11.06 -0.46 -7.09
C LYS A 234 -10.24 0.65 -6.42
N LEU A 235 -9.98 0.54 -5.11
CA LEU A 235 -9.20 1.52 -4.35
C LEU A 235 -7.68 1.30 -4.44
N GLU A 236 -7.23 0.08 -4.73
CA GLU A 236 -5.81 -0.23 -4.96
C GLU A 236 -5.31 0.30 -6.32
N ILE A 237 -6.24 0.56 -7.26
CA ILE A 237 -5.98 1.30 -8.50
C ILE A 237 -6.04 2.81 -8.19
N VAL A 238 -5.15 3.31 -7.35
CA VAL A 238 -4.82 4.73 -7.28
C VAL A 238 -3.45 4.89 -7.89
N ASP A 239 -3.48 5.23 -9.18
CA ASP A 239 -2.42 5.70 -10.07
C ASP A 239 -0.99 5.66 -9.48
N ASP A 240 -0.21 4.68 -9.94
CA ASP A 240 1.24 4.85 -10.10
C ASP A 240 1.44 6.10 -10.98
N VAL A 241 1.61 7.26 -10.34
CA VAL A 241 2.11 8.45 -11.02
C VAL A 241 3.47 8.06 -11.58
N LYS A 242 3.52 7.80 -12.89
CA LYS A 242 4.75 7.47 -13.59
C LYS A 242 5.80 8.53 -13.22
N PRO A 243 6.98 8.13 -12.69
CA PRO A 243 8.03 9.07 -12.31
C PRO A 243 8.70 9.84 -13.47
N THR A 244 8.07 9.93 -14.64
CA THR A 244 8.74 10.39 -15.87
C THR A 244 8.53 11.87 -16.21
N ASP A 245 7.69 12.61 -15.49
CA ASP A 245 7.38 14.01 -15.82
C ASP A 245 8.26 15.05 -15.09
N TYR A 246 9.25 14.63 -14.29
CA TYR A 246 10.14 15.56 -13.58
C TYR A 246 11.43 15.94 -14.34
N LEU A 247 11.61 15.50 -15.59
CA LEU A 247 12.85 15.73 -16.36
C LEU A 247 12.62 16.22 -17.81
N ALA A 248 11.62 17.06 -18.03
CA ALA A 248 11.48 17.81 -19.27
C ALA A 248 11.26 19.30 -18.96
N ASP A 249 12.39 20.00 -18.77
CA ASP A 249 12.73 21.35 -19.26
C ASP A 249 13.66 22.10 -18.28
#